data_AF-A0A816BLF9-F1
#
_entry.id   AF-A0A816BLF9-F1
#
_cell.length_a   1.000
_cell.length_b   1.000
_cell.length_c   1.000
_cell.angle_alpha   90.00
_cell.angle_beta   90.00
_cell.angle_gamma   90.00
#
_symmetry.space_group_name_H-M   'P 1'
#
loop_
_entity.id
_entity.type
_entity.pdbx_description
1 polymer ?
#
loop_
_entity_poly.entity_id
_entity_poly.type
_entity_poly.pdbx_seq_one_letter_code
_entity_poly.pdbx_strand_id
1 'polypeptide(L)'
;MIRKRSSTAGNVVFTNRELVPSLLNLPDEDCPDSHYYRPTAFGPKWVPVRPCFFLGEITGARNAENTCLRHRIYVTDIEGRQQINLDSYTDRPPFDYAKIKPSHTICIRFGVKHHFLDGTLSIRVERFREIYVYSNPLTTLLTTVSDEIKINIPIHLGDKPCKAEILAYLLHGKGNKIPYEPPPPPPRHCWQCKIIENDEHKMNMCAQCKSANYCRKECQAEYWKNSHKHTCKCLIVYKNMINGTKIVLDNMGKCLDAFVSTTDEDESDEKETNF
;
A
#
# COMPACT_ATOMS: atom_id res chain seq x y z
N MET A 1 51.84 9.08 -12.66
CA MET A 1 50.55 8.59 -13.23
C MET A 1 49.83 7.80 -12.12
N ILE A 2 49.01 8.47 -11.32
CA ILE A 2 48.35 7.86 -10.15
C ILE A 2 47.11 7.12 -10.66
N ARG A 3 47.15 5.78 -10.64
CA ARG A 3 45.97 4.94 -10.93
C ARG A 3 44.97 5.12 -9.78
N LYS A 4 43.88 5.86 -10.01
CA LYS A 4 42.71 5.85 -9.12
C LYS A 4 42.20 4.42 -9.04
N ARG A 5 42.27 3.81 -7.85
CA ARG A 5 41.58 2.56 -7.57
C ARG A 5 40.08 2.85 -7.67
N SER A 6 39.40 2.20 -8.60
CA SER A 6 37.94 2.12 -8.65
C SER A 6 37.48 1.46 -7.35
N SER A 7 36.89 2.23 -6.44
CA SER A 7 36.25 1.64 -5.26
C SER A 7 35.04 0.87 -5.77
N THR A 8 35.13 -0.46 -5.74
CA THR A 8 33.95 -1.32 -5.81
C THR A 8 33.01 -0.87 -4.69
N ALA A 9 31.89 -0.24 -5.07
CA ALA A 9 30.85 0.16 -4.15
C ALA A 9 30.49 -1.06 -3.29
N GLY A 10 30.73 -0.97 -1.99
CA GLY A 10 30.30 -2.02 -1.07
C GLY A 10 28.80 -2.24 -1.26
N ASN A 11 28.38 -3.49 -1.38
CA ASN A 11 26.97 -3.83 -1.49
C ASN A 11 26.26 -3.35 -0.22
N VAL A 12 25.58 -2.21 -0.30
CA VAL A 12 24.70 -1.74 0.77
C VAL A 12 23.49 -2.68 0.78
N VAL A 13 23.48 -3.63 1.72
CA VAL A 13 22.39 -4.59 1.86
C VAL A 13 21.28 -3.94 2.67
N PHE A 14 20.18 -3.60 2.01
CA PHE A 14 18.97 -3.16 2.71
C PHE A 14 18.30 -4.38 3.35
N THR A 15 18.20 -4.39 4.69
CA THR A 15 17.68 -5.55 5.43
C THR A 15 16.16 -5.56 5.58
N ASN A 16 15.49 -4.39 5.50
CA ASN A 16 14.04 -4.33 5.65
C ASN A 16 13.32 -4.44 4.29
N ARG A 17 13.21 -5.67 3.80
CA ARG A 17 12.55 -6.00 2.54
C ARG A 17 11.03 -5.91 2.59
N GLU A 18 10.44 -5.86 3.77
CA GLU A 18 9.00 -5.59 3.93
C GLU A 18 8.70 -4.12 3.60
N LEU A 19 9.55 -3.22 4.07
CA LEU A 19 9.34 -1.80 3.87
C LEU A 19 9.76 -1.34 2.47
N VAL A 20 10.90 -1.85 1.99
CA VAL A 20 11.46 -1.51 0.68
C VAL A 20 11.56 -2.79 -0.15
N PRO A 21 10.42 -3.32 -0.60
CA PRO A 21 10.42 -4.48 -1.45
C PRO A 21 11.03 -4.12 -2.80
N SER A 22 11.70 -5.10 -3.38
CA SER A 22 12.06 -5.07 -4.80
C SER A 22 10.81 -5.35 -5.65
N LEU A 23 10.85 -5.15 -6.97
CA LEU A 23 9.67 -5.30 -7.84
C LEU A 23 8.91 -6.63 -7.63
N LEU A 24 9.62 -7.76 -7.56
CA LEU A 24 8.97 -9.07 -7.41
C LEU A 24 8.27 -9.26 -6.06
N ASN A 25 8.75 -8.56 -5.04
CA ASN A 25 8.24 -8.60 -3.68
C ASN A 25 7.17 -7.54 -3.41
N LEU A 26 6.81 -6.72 -4.41
CA LEU A 26 5.66 -5.82 -4.29
C LEU A 26 4.35 -6.62 -4.25
N PRO A 27 3.32 -6.10 -3.56
CA PRO A 27 1.96 -6.62 -3.61
C PRO A 27 1.45 -6.68 -5.05
N ASP A 28 0.67 -7.70 -5.37
CA ASP A 28 0.03 -7.87 -6.67
C ASP A 28 -1.28 -7.07 -6.75
N GLU A 29 -1.59 -6.47 -7.90
CA GLU A 29 -2.83 -5.72 -8.10
C GLU A 29 -4.07 -6.62 -8.04
N ASP A 30 -3.94 -7.84 -8.58
CA ASP A 30 -5.04 -8.80 -8.66
C ASP A 30 -5.14 -9.66 -7.40
N CYS A 31 -4.07 -9.71 -6.59
CA CYS A 31 -4.02 -10.40 -5.31
C CYS A 31 -3.46 -9.48 -4.21
N PRO A 32 -4.28 -8.57 -3.65
CA PRO A 32 -3.84 -7.62 -2.63
C PRO A 32 -3.37 -8.36 -1.39
N ASP A 33 -2.11 -8.17 -1.03
CA ASP A 33 -1.53 -8.76 0.16
C ASP A 33 -2.13 -8.12 1.42
N SER A 34 -2.77 -8.95 2.26
CA SER A 34 -3.36 -8.55 3.55
C SER A 34 -2.35 -7.93 4.53
N HIS A 35 -1.06 -8.17 4.32
CA HIS A 35 0.02 -7.51 5.04
C HIS A 35 0.06 -5.99 4.76
N TYR A 36 -0.17 -5.59 3.51
CA TYR A 36 -0.09 -4.18 3.06
C TYR A 36 -1.45 -3.52 2.88
N TYR A 37 -2.50 -4.29 2.65
CA TYR A 37 -3.84 -3.80 2.34
C TYR A 37 -4.91 -4.45 3.22
N ARG A 38 -6.02 -3.74 3.45
CA ARG A 38 -7.23 -4.30 4.03
C ARG A 38 -8.45 -4.01 3.14
N PRO A 39 -9.47 -4.88 3.14
CA PRO A 39 -10.70 -4.57 2.45
C PRO A 39 -11.43 -3.41 3.15
N THR A 40 -12.08 -2.56 2.36
CA THR A 40 -13.01 -1.56 2.92
C THR A 40 -14.28 -2.24 3.41
N ALA A 41 -14.93 -1.67 4.43
CA ALA A 41 -16.16 -2.22 5.00
C ALA A 41 -17.35 -2.27 4.02
N PHE A 42 -17.25 -1.59 2.87
CA PHE A 42 -18.37 -1.35 1.96
C PHE A 42 -18.05 -1.62 0.47
N GLY A 43 -17.05 -2.43 0.14
CA GLY A 43 -16.86 -2.81 -1.27
C GLY A 43 -15.60 -3.60 -1.58
N PRO A 44 -15.38 -3.94 -2.86
CA PRO A 44 -14.18 -4.64 -3.35
C PRO A 44 -12.92 -3.76 -3.32
N LYS A 45 -12.99 -2.57 -2.71
CA LYS A 45 -11.87 -1.66 -2.63
C LYS A 45 -10.96 -2.07 -1.49
N TRP A 46 -9.67 -2.09 -1.80
CA TRP A 46 -8.60 -2.30 -0.84
C TRP A 46 -8.00 -0.95 -0.47
N VAL A 47 -7.73 -0.77 0.83
CA VAL A 47 -7.05 0.42 1.35
C VAL A 47 -5.71 0.00 1.94
N PRO A 48 -4.63 0.72 1.66
CA PRO A 48 -3.33 0.41 2.24
C PRO A 48 -3.38 0.61 3.77
N VAL A 49 -2.79 -0.33 4.50
CA VAL A 49 -2.65 -0.33 5.96
C VAL A 49 -1.20 -0.30 6.42
N ARG A 50 -0.28 -0.79 5.58
CA ARG A 50 1.15 -0.67 5.82
C ARG A 50 1.80 -0.03 4.61
N PRO A 51 2.66 0.97 4.80
CA PRO A 51 3.40 1.54 3.69
C PRO A 51 4.48 0.57 3.22
N CYS A 52 4.52 0.38 1.91
CA CYS A 52 5.67 -0.14 1.20
C CYS A 52 6.20 0.98 0.29
N PHE A 53 7.51 1.03 0.11
CA PHE A 53 8.18 2.02 -0.74
C PHE A 53 9.00 1.28 -1.78
N PHE A 54 8.55 1.33 -3.03
CA PHE A 54 9.41 0.92 -4.12
C PHE A 54 10.44 2.02 -4.39
N LEU A 55 11.73 1.65 -4.42
CA LEU A 55 12.81 2.53 -4.81
C LEU A 55 13.42 2.05 -6.12
N GLY A 56 13.64 2.98 -7.05
CA GLY A 56 14.33 2.71 -8.29
C GLY A 56 15.17 3.90 -8.74
N GLU A 57 16.34 3.62 -9.32
CA GLU A 57 17.12 4.65 -10.01
C GLU A 57 16.57 4.85 -11.42
N ILE A 58 16.27 6.08 -11.80
CA ILE A 58 15.80 6.44 -13.12
C ILE A 58 16.95 6.28 -14.11
N THR A 59 16.76 5.41 -15.09
CA THR A 59 17.71 5.19 -16.19
C THR A 59 17.30 5.92 -17.45
N GLY A 60 16.01 6.25 -17.59
CA GLY A 60 15.49 7.03 -18.71
C GLY A 60 13.98 7.24 -18.62
N ALA A 61 13.44 7.97 -19.58
CA ALA A 61 11.99 8.13 -19.73
C ALA A 61 11.63 8.26 -21.21
N ARG A 62 10.46 7.74 -21.58
CA ARG A 62 9.84 7.94 -22.88
C ARG A 62 8.62 8.84 -22.67
N ASN A 63 8.72 10.08 -23.12
CA ASN A 63 7.59 11.00 -23.14
C ASN A 63 6.64 10.62 -24.28
N ALA A 64 5.35 10.57 -23.97
CA ALA A 64 4.30 10.32 -24.94
C ALA A 64 3.75 11.63 -25.54
N GLU A 65 4.64 12.60 -25.81
CA GLU A 65 4.28 13.98 -26.18
C GLU A 65 3.36 14.10 -27.40
N ASN A 66 3.19 13.06 -28.23
CA ASN A 66 2.34 13.08 -29.43
C ASN A 66 1.56 11.78 -29.69
N THR A 67 1.30 10.99 -28.65
CA THR A 67 0.57 9.73 -28.79
C THR A 67 -0.38 9.53 -27.63
N CYS A 68 -1.50 8.84 -27.84
CA CYS A 68 -2.35 8.28 -26.76
C CYS A 68 -1.61 7.23 -25.88
N LEU A 69 -0.29 7.11 -26.03
CA LEU A 69 0.56 6.25 -25.24
C LEU A 69 0.81 6.87 -23.86
N ARG A 70 1.11 6.01 -22.90
CA ARG A 70 1.32 6.38 -21.51
C ARG A 70 2.77 6.86 -21.33
N HIS A 71 2.99 7.83 -20.44
CA HIS A 71 4.36 8.14 -20.01
C HIS A 71 4.97 6.90 -19.38
N ARG A 72 6.16 6.53 -19.84
CA ARG A 72 6.90 5.37 -19.36
C ARG A 72 8.24 5.81 -18.82
N ILE A 73 8.47 5.56 -17.54
CA ILE A 73 9.76 5.82 -16.88
C ILE A 73 10.46 4.48 -16.75
N TYR A 74 11.74 4.42 -17.14
CA TYR A 74 12.58 3.25 -16.97
C TYR A 74 13.39 3.40 -15.70
N VAL A 75 13.35 2.38 -14.85
CA VAL A 75 14.11 2.38 -13.60
C VAL A 75 14.85 1.07 -13.37
N THR A 76 15.89 1.15 -12.56
CA THR A 76 16.61 0.01 -11.99
C THR A 76 16.25 -0.10 -10.51
N ASP A 77 15.68 -1.23 -10.07
CA ASP A 77 15.33 -1.40 -8.64
C ASP A 77 16.54 -1.64 -7.73
N ILE A 78 16.27 -1.77 -6.43
CA ILE A 78 17.28 -2.06 -5.40
C ILE A 78 18.01 -3.40 -5.57
N GLU A 79 17.50 -4.32 -6.40
CA GLU A 79 18.16 -5.59 -6.74
C GLU A 79 18.92 -5.50 -8.06
N GLY A 80 18.96 -4.32 -8.69
CA GLY A 80 19.62 -4.10 -9.96
C GLY A 80 18.79 -4.54 -11.17
N ARG A 81 17.50 -4.89 -11.00
CA ARG A 81 16.64 -5.23 -12.14
C ARG A 81 16.33 -3.99 -12.95
N GLN A 82 16.69 -4.03 -14.22
CA GLN A 82 16.56 -2.90 -15.14
C GLN A 82 15.21 -2.89 -15.86
N GLN A 83 14.91 -1.75 -16.51
CA GLN A 83 13.78 -1.56 -17.42
C GLN A 83 12.40 -1.79 -16.78
N ILE A 84 12.28 -1.48 -15.50
CA ILE A 84 10.97 -1.45 -14.85
C ILE A 84 10.22 -0.22 -15.35
N ASN A 85 9.11 -0.45 -16.03
CA ASN A 85 8.21 0.56 -16.57
C ASN A 85 7.29 1.13 -15.48
N LEU A 86 7.31 2.44 -15.30
CA LEU A 86 6.26 3.13 -14.54
C LEU A 86 5.27 3.71 -15.53
N ASP A 87 4.12 3.06 -15.69
CA ASP A 87 3.07 3.50 -16.61
C ASP A 87 1.99 4.29 -15.84
N SER A 88 1.78 5.54 -16.25
CA SER A 88 0.79 6.46 -15.65
C SER A 88 -0.53 6.48 -16.43
N TYR A 89 -1.66 6.45 -15.71
CA TYR A 89 -3.00 6.24 -16.27
C TYR A 89 -3.99 7.40 -16.08
N THR A 90 -3.51 8.62 -15.84
CA THR A 90 -4.44 9.74 -15.60
C THR A 90 -4.34 10.81 -16.66
N ASP A 91 -5.48 11.17 -17.23
CA ASP A 91 -5.63 12.18 -18.29
C ASP A 91 -5.40 13.63 -17.82
N ARG A 92 -4.91 13.84 -16.59
CA ARG A 92 -4.71 15.18 -16.01
C ARG A 92 -3.38 15.27 -15.26
N PRO A 93 -2.54 16.29 -15.51
CA PRO A 93 -1.26 16.43 -14.85
C PRO A 93 -1.43 17.09 -13.48
N PRO A 94 -0.92 16.45 -12.43
CA PRO A 94 -0.18 17.21 -11.43
C PRO A 94 1.28 16.76 -11.32
N PHE A 95 1.73 15.78 -12.12
CA PHE A 95 3.09 15.27 -12.03
C PHE A 95 4.05 16.04 -12.95
N ASP A 96 5.08 16.63 -12.35
CA ASP A 96 6.11 17.37 -13.05
C ASP A 96 7.15 16.42 -13.64
N TYR A 97 6.91 15.98 -14.89
CA TYR A 97 7.82 15.10 -15.61
C TYR A 97 9.20 15.72 -15.85
N ALA A 98 9.39 17.05 -15.74
CA ALA A 98 10.71 17.66 -15.85
C ALA A 98 11.67 17.25 -14.71
N LYS A 99 11.13 16.68 -13.62
CA LYS A 99 11.91 16.10 -12.51
C LYS A 99 12.48 14.72 -12.84
N ILE A 100 11.94 14.04 -13.84
CA ILE A 100 12.38 12.70 -14.26
C ILE A 100 13.66 12.85 -15.08
N LYS A 101 14.81 12.58 -14.46
CA LYS A 101 16.12 12.66 -15.10
C LYS A 101 16.90 11.38 -14.79
N PRO A 102 17.75 10.92 -15.72
CA PRO A 102 18.69 9.84 -15.43
C PRO A 102 19.50 10.12 -14.15
N SER A 103 19.78 9.06 -13.39
CA SER A 103 20.49 9.11 -12.10
C SER A 103 19.74 9.80 -10.96
N HIS A 104 18.49 10.22 -11.15
CA HIS A 104 17.60 10.53 -10.02
C HIS A 104 17.01 9.24 -9.44
N THR A 105 16.60 9.27 -8.17
CA THR A 105 15.87 8.17 -7.54
C THR A 105 14.39 8.46 -7.54
N ILE A 106 13.57 7.50 -7.97
CA ILE A 106 12.13 7.53 -7.77
C ILE A 106 11.76 6.66 -6.56
N CYS A 107 10.80 7.15 -5.79
CA CYS A 107 10.18 6.44 -4.68
C CYS A 107 8.67 6.43 -4.89
N ILE A 108 8.08 5.24 -4.82
CA ILE A 108 6.64 5.04 -5.00
C ILE A 108 6.10 4.43 -3.71
N ARG A 109 5.27 5.19 -3.00
CA ARG A 109 4.56 4.70 -1.82
C ARG A 109 3.36 3.85 -2.25
N PHE A 110 3.14 2.75 -1.56
CA PHE A 110 2.10 1.77 -1.90
C PHE A 110 2.24 1.28 -3.35
N GLY A 111 3.48 1.02 -3.77
CA GLY A 111 3.74 0.41 -5.07
C GLY A 111 3.02 -0.94 -5.18
N VAL A 112 2.45 -1.21 -6.35
CA VAL A 112 1.78 -2.47 -6.67
C VAL A 112 2.33 -2.94 -8.00
N LYS A 113 2.70 -4.22 -8.09
CA LYS A 113 3.13 -4.80 -9.35
C LYS A 113 1.91 -5.16 -10.21
N HIS A 114 2.02 -4.93 -11.50
CA HIS A 114 0.99 -5.09 -12.50
C HIS A 114 1.54 -5.85 -13.70
N HIS A 115 0.78 -6.83 -14.18
CA HIS A 115 1.05 -7.54 -15.44
C HIS A 115 0.33 -6.81 -16.59
N PHE A 116 1.10 -6.22 -17.49
CA PHE A 116 0.55 -5.53 -18.65
C PHE A 116 0.11 -6.52 -19.74
N LEU A 117 -0.74 -6.05 -20.67
CA LEU A 117 -1.25 -6.86 -21.78
C LEU A 117 -0.15 -7.40 -22.71
N ASP A 118 1.03 -6.78 -22.71
CA ASP A 118 2.20 -7.25 -23.46
C ASP A 118 3.02 -8.32 -22.70
N GLY A 119 2.53 -8.77 -21.54
CA GLY A 119 3.20 -9.75 -20.66
C GLY A 119 4.27 -9.13 -19.75
N THR A 120 4.55 -7.83 -19.86
CA THR A 120 5.56 -7.19 -19.02
C THR A 120 5.06 -7.07 -17.58
N LEU A 121 5.88 -7.51 -16.62
CA LEU A 121 5.66 -7.24 -15.20
C LEU A 121 6.27 -5.88 -14.84
N SER A 122 5.46 -4.95 -14.33
CA SER A 122 5.96 -3.65 -13.94
C SER A 122 5.11 -2.97 -12.86
N ILE A 123 5.23 -1.65 -12.64
CA ILE A 123 4.43 -0.92 -11.64
C ILE A 123 3.46 0.00 -12.38
N ARG A 124 2.16 -0.19 -12.15
CA ARG A 124 1.13 0.74 -12.60
C ARG A 124 0.99 1.85 -11.56
N VAL A 125 1.07 3.11 -11.99
CA VAL A 125 0.94 4.25 -11.07
C VAL A 125 -0.31 5.06 -11.37
N GLU A 126 -1.30 4.91 -10.48
CA GLU A 126 -2.58 5.64 -10.58
C GLU A 126 -2.64 6.86 -9.66
N ARG A 127 -1.76 6.93 -8.64
CA ARG A 127 -1.79 7.98 -7.60
C ARG A 127 -0.48 8.77 -7.57
N PHE A 128 -0.41 9.86 -8.32
CA PHE A 128 0.79 10.71 -8.36
C PHE A 128 1.23 11.31 -7.03
N ARG A 129 0.32 11.47 -6.07
CA ARG A 129 0.66 11.94 -4.72
C ARG A 129 1.59 10.99 -3.98
N GLU A 130 1.69 9.75 -4.44
CA GLU A 130 2.53 8.71 -3.87
C GLU A 130 3.89 8.59 -4.56
N ILE A 131 4.17 9.44 -5.56
CA ILE A 131 5.46 9.45 -6.27
C ILE A 131 6.32 10.59 -5.77
N TYR A 132 7.55 10.25 -5.40
CA TYR A 132 8.59 11.18 -5.00
C TYR A 132 9.81 10.98 -5.89
N VAL A 133 10.42 12.09 -6.33
CA VAL A 133 11.64 12.06 -7.15
C VAL A 133 12.72 12.82 -6.42
N TYR A 134 13.84 12.14 -6.17
CA TYR A 134 15.02 12.69 -5.51
C TYR A 134 16.12 12.89 -6.53
N SER A 135 16.81 14.03 -6.47
CA SER A 135 17.90 14.34 -7.41
C SER A 135 19.17 13.52 -7.20
N ASN A 136 19.22 12.68 -6.15
CA ASN A 136 20.37 11.85 -5.85
C ASN A 136 20.23 10.46 -6.51
N PRO A 137 21.35 9.84 -6.95
CA PRO A 137 21.39 8.43 -7.34
C PRO A 137 20.91 7.53 -6.21
N LEU A 138 20.40 6.34 -6.56
CA LEU A 138 19.86 5.40 -5.60
C LEU A 138 20.95 4.95 -4.64
N THR A 139 22.15 4.69 -5.18
CA THR A 139 23.33 4.35 -4.38
C THR A 139 23.65 5.40 -3.33
N THR A 140 23.66 6.69 -3.70
CA THR A 140 23.90 7.80 -2.77
C THR A 140 22.83 7.87 -1.70
N LEU A 141 21.55 7.74 -2.09
CA LEU A 141 20.44 7.78 -1.15
C LEU A 141 20.54 6.63 -0.14
N LEU A 142 20.88 5.42 -0.60
CA LEU A 142 21.08 4.25 0.25
C LEU A 142 22.32 4.35 1.14
N THR A 143 23.42 4.97 0.68
CA THR A 143 24.61 5.19 1.51
C THR A 143 24.41 6.25 2.56
N THR A 144 23.79 7.40 2.21
CA THR A 144 23.49 8.47 3.17
C THR A 144 22.56 7.99 4.28
N VAL A 145 21.57 7.16 3.91
CA VAL A 145 20.72 6.39 4.83
C VAL A 145 21.58 5.57 5.79
N SER A 146 22.56 4.81 5.29
CA SER A 146 23.38 3.94 6.13
C SER A 146 24.25 4.68 7.16
N ASP A 147 24.70 5.90 6.86
CA ASP A 147 25.70 6.62 7.68
C ASP A 147 25.08 7.51 8.78
N GLU A 148 23.85 8.01 8.63
CA GLU A 148 23.22 9.00 9.53
C GLU A 148 22.50 8.40 10.77
N ILE A 149 22.66 7.10 11.04
CA ILE A 149 21.79 6.34 11.96
C ILE A 149 22.20 6.49 13.45
N LYS A 150 21.70 7.54 14.14
CA LYS A 150 21.64 7.62 15.63
C LYS A 150 20.46 8.42 16.23
N ILE A 151 19.40 8.77 15.49
CA ILE A 151 18.37 9.70 16.02
C ILE A 151 16.97 9.09 15.96
N ASN A 152 16.33 8.89 17.13
CA ASN A 152 14.92 8.51 17.25
C ASN A 152 14.01 9.71 16.94
N ILE A 153 13.29 9.70 15.81
CA ILE A 153 12.26 10.69 15.51
C ILE A 153 10.90 9.99 15.41
N PRO A 154 9.86 10.43 16.16
CA PRO A 154 8.49 9.98 15.97
C PRO A 154 7.94 10.53 14.64
N ILE A 155 7.45 9.65 13.77
CA ILE A 155 7.01 10.00 12.41
C ILE A 155 5.48 10.06 12.38
N HIS A 156 4.93 11.24 12.11
CA HIS A 156 3.54 11.39 11.70
C HIS A 156 3.50 11.44 10.17
N LEU A 157 3.10 10.34 9.52
CA LEU A 157 2.93 10.29 8.06
C LEU A 157 1.73 11.15 7.63
N GLY A 158 1.92 12.46 7.50
CA GLY A 158 0.93 13.38 6.91
C GLY A 158 0.76 13.20 5.40
N ASP A 159 -0.03 14.08 4.76
CA ASP A 159 -0.40 14.02 3.34
C ASP A 159 0.79 14.18 2.35
N LYS A 160 1.94 14.66 2.82
CA LYS A 160 3.21 14.73 2.08
C LYS A 160 4.38 14.48 3.04
N PRO A 161 4.85 13.23 3.17
CA PRO A 161 6.03 12.97 3.97
C PRO A 161 7.24 13.71 3.36
N CYS A 162 7.95 14.49 4.18
CA CYS A 162 9.17 15.15 3.74
C CYS A 162 10.28 14.11 3.49
N LYS A 163 11.35 14.53 2.79
CA LYS A 163 12.55 13.70 2.56
C LYS A 163 13.04 13.06 3.87
N ALA A 164 13.00 13.81 4.97
CA ALA A 164 13.39 13.34 6.30
C ALA A 164 12.41 12.32 6.92
N GLU A 165 11.10 12.38 6.64
CA GLU A 165 10.13 11.41 7.15
C GLU A 165 10.17 10.09 6.39
N ILE A 166 10.34 10.13 5.06
CA ILE A 166 10.59 8.90 4.28
C ILE A 166 11.93 8.31 4.70
N LEU A 167 13.00 9.11 4.83
CA LEU A 167 14.29 8.66 5.34
C LEU A 167 14.15 8.04 6.73
N ALA A 168 13.57 8.74 7.71
CA ALA A 168 13.34 8.22 9.06
C ALA A 168 12.52 6.92 9.03
N TYR A 169 11.49 6.82 8.16
CA TYR A 169 10.64 5.63 8.08
C TYR A 169 11.40 4.43 7.51
N LEU A 170 12.19 4.64 6.45
CA LEU A 170 13.10 3.64 5.87
C LEU A 170 14.20 3.22 6.85
N LEU A 171 14.59 4.10 7.78
CA LEU A 171 15.73 3.94 8.69
C LEU A 171 15.38 3.31 10.05
N HIS A 172 14.17 3.50 10.58
CA HIS A 172 13.79 3.06 11.93
C HIS A 172 13.10 1.68 12.01
N GLY A 173 13.02 0.97 10.89
CA GLY A 173 12.38 -0.36 10.80
C GLY A 173 13.08 -1.51 11.53
N LYS A 174 13.90 -1.26 12.56
CA LYS A 174 14.36 -2.30 13.49
C LYS A 174 13.42 -2.38 14.70
N GLY A 175 12.52 -3.35 14.66
CA GLY A 175 12.13 -4.11 15.86
C GLY A 175 11.07 -3.52 16.79
N ASN A 176 10.67 -2.27 16.65
CA ASN A 176 9.46 -1.77 17.31
C ASN A 176 8.37 -1.60 16.26
N LYS A 177 7.30 -2.39 16.38
CA LYS A 177 6.04 -2.14 15.69
C LYS A 177 5.64 -0.70 16.01
N ILE A 178 5.98 0.26 15.16
CA ILE A 178 5.34 1.56 15.22
C ILE A 178 3.86 1.22 15.02
N PRO A 179 2.98 1.49 16.01
CA PRO A 179 1.57 1.28 15.80
C PRO A 179 1.23 2.13 14.59
N TYR A 180 0.91 1.49 13.47
CA TYR A 180 0.13 2.18 12.47
C TYR A 180 -1.19 2.46 13.17
N GLU A 181 -1.30 3.66 13.74
CA GLU A 181 -2.59 4.18 14.12
C GLU A 181 -3.31 4.42 12.80
N PRO A 182 -4.34 3.60 12.49
CA PRO A 182 -5.12 3.89 11.31
C PRO A 182 -5.60 5.34 11.43
N PRO A 183 -5.63 6.09 10.31
CA PRO A 183 -6.12 7.45 10.35
C PRO A 183 -7.45 7.47 11.10
N PRO A 184 -7.67 8.45 11.97
CA PRO A 184 -8.88 8.50 12.79
C PRO A 184 -10.08 8.31 11.86
N PRO A 185 -11.06 7.47 12.23
CA PRO A 185 -12.21 7.24 11.38
C PRO A 185 -12.83 8.60 11.01
N PRO A 186 -13.25 8.79 9.75
CA PRO A 186 -13.81 10.07 9.34
C PRO A 186 -14.99 10.41 10.26
N PRO A 187 -15.14 11.69 10.64
CA PRO A 187 -16.16 12.07 11.59
C PRO A 187 -17.54 11.72 11.03
N ARG A 188 -18.41 11.18 11.89
CA ARG A 188 -19.76 10.78 11.49
C ARG A 188 -20.55 12.03 11.10
N HIS A 189 -21.43 11.91 10.12
CA HIS A 189 -22.32 13.00 9.74
C HIS A 189 -23.74 12.48 9.55
N CYS A 190 -24.72 13.38 9.73
CA CYS A 190 -26.12 13.07 9.50
C CYS A 190 -26.38 12.83 8.00
N TRP A 191 -27.00 11.70 7.66
CA TRP A 191 -27.30 11.38 6.26
C TRP A 191 -28.32 12.33 5.63
N GLN A 192 -29.20 12.95 6.43
CA GLN A 192 -30.19 13.93 5.98
C GLN A 192 -29.59 15.34 5.86
N CYS A 193 -29.17 15.96 6.97
CA CYS A 193 -28.79 17.37 7.01
C CYS A 193 -27.27 17.64 6.89
N LYS A 194 -26.45 16.58 6.79
CA LYS A 194 -24.98 16.64 6.64
C LYS A 194 -24.19 17.29 7.79
N ILE A 195 -24.84 17.65 8.90
CA ILE A 195 -24.15 18.09 10.13
C ILE A 195 -23.17 17.00 10.58
N ILE A 196 -21.93 17.42 10.89
CA ILE A 196 -20.85 16.57 11.41
C ILE A 196 -21.04 16.40 12.92
N GLU A 197 -20.77 15.22 13.44
CA GLU A 197 -20.86 14.92 14.87
C GLU A 197 -19.89 15.77 15.69
N ASN A 198 -20.41 16.34 16.76
CA ASN A 198 -19.66 17.08 17.78
C ASN A 198 -20.37 16.90 19.14
N ASP A 199 -19.88 17.57 20.19
CA ASP A 199 -20.42 17.46 21.54
C ASP A 199 -21.90 17.88 21.64
N GLU A 200 -22.35 18.78 20.77
CA GLU A 200 -23.73 19.26 20.71
C GLU A 200 -24.64 18.36 19.85
N HIS A 201 -24.08 17.63 18.88
CA HIS A 201 -24.81 16.88 17.86
C HIS A 201 -24.41 15.41 17.85
N LYS A 202 -24.76 14.68 18.93
CA LYS A 202 -24.56 13.23 19.00
C LYS A 202 -25.37 12.50 17.94
N MET A 203 -24.74 11.54 17.27
CA MET A 203 -25.38 10.81 16.17
C MET A 203 -26.02 9.50 16.65
N ASN A 204 -27.26 9.27 16.23
CA ASN A 204 -27.99 8.02 16.41
C ASN A 204 -27.90 7.17 15.13
N MET A 205 -27.63 5.88 15.30
CA MET A 205 -27.58 4.94 14.20
C MET A 205 -28.97 4.36 13.91
N CYS A 206 -29.27 4.10 12.63
CA CYS A 206 -30.46 3.35 12.27
C CYS A 206 -30.42 1.95 12.92
N ALA A 207 -31.46 1.60 13.70
CA ALA A 207 -31.53 0.34 14.43
C ALA A 207 -31.48 -0.91 13.52
N GLN A 208 -31.95 -0.79 12.28
CA GLN A 208 -32.00 -1.90 11.33
C GLN A 208 -30.65 -2.11 10.62
N CYS A 209 -30.23 -1.15 9.78
CA CYS A 209 -29.00 -1.34 9.00
C CYS A 209 -27.72 -1.07 9.80
N LYS A 210 -27.77 -0.34 10.92
CA LYS A 210 -26.59 0.11 11.69
C LYS A 210 -25.49 0.73 10.81
N SER A 211 -25.87 1.48 9.78
CA SER A 211 -24.92 2.13 8.85
C SER A 211 -25.19 3.63 8.68
N ALA A 212 -26.46 4.02 8.60
CA ALA A 212 -26.82 5.44 8.52
C ALA A 212 -26.87 6.09 9.89
N ASN A 213 -26.37 7.33 9.97
CA ASN A 213 -26.31 8.15 11.18
C ASN A 213 -27.24 9.36 11.04
N TYR A 214 -27.88 9.75 12.15
CA TYR A 214 -28.79 10.89 12.21
C TYR A 214 -28.59 11.69 13.48
N CYS A 215 -28.52 13.01 13.37
CA CYS A 215 -28.40 13.88 14.54
C CYS A 215 -29.68 13.88 15.40
N ARG A 216 -30.84 13.55 14.81
CA ARG A 216 -32.13 13.52 15.50
C ARG A 216 -33.16 12.64 14.80
N LYS A 217 -34.24 12.28 15.50
CA LYS A 217 -35.29 11.37 15.00
C LYS A 217 -36.03 11.95 13.79
N GLU A 218 -36.20 13.26 13.73
CA GLU A 218 -36.86 13.97 12.64
C GLU A 218 -36.08 13.78 11.33
N CYS A 219 -34.75 13.94 11.38
CA CYS A 219 -33.88 13.71 10.24
C CYS A 219 -33.93 12.25 9.76
N GLN A 220 -34.04 11.29 10.70
CA GLN A 220 -34.23 9.90 10.33
C GLN A 220 -35.60 9.66 9.67
N ALA A 221 -36.68 10.20 10.21
CA ALA A 221 -38.03 10.02 9.69
C ALA A 221 -38.22 10.67 8.31
N GLU A 222 -37.64 11.83 8.09
CA GLU A 222 -37.66 12.54 6.81
C GLU A 222 -36.86 11.75 5.75
N TYR A 223 -35.61 11.40 6.06
CA TYR A 223 -34.78 10.62 5.13
C TYR A 223 -35.33 9.21 4.92
N TRP A 224 -36.05 8.63 5.89
CA TRP A 224 -36.75 7.36 5.75
C TRP A 224 -37.78 7.37 4.63
N LYS A 225 -38.60 8.43 4.57
CA LYS A 225 -39.62 8.59 3.54
C LYS A 225 -38.99 8.81 2.16
N ASN A 226 -37.91 9.57 2.11
CA ASN A 226 -37.35 10.04 0.84
C ASN A 226 -36.36 9.04 0.20
N SER A 227 -35.56 8.32 0.99
CA SER A 227 -34.47 7.50 0.44
C SER A 227 -34.09 6.29 1.29
N HIS A 228 -33.96 6.46 2.62
CA HIS A 228 -33.36 5.44 3.47
C HIS A 228 -34.11 4.11 3.47
N LYS A 229 -35.44 4.09 3.32
CA LYS A 229 -36.21 2.84 3.40
C LYS A 229 -35.72 1.78 2.40
N HIS A 230 -35.40 2.20 1.17
CA HIS A 230 -34.87 1.29 0.16
C HIS A 230 -33.40 0.95 0.44
N THR A 231 -32.57 1.98 0.66
CA THR A 231 -31.13 1.79 0.94
C THR A 231 -30.87 0.95 2.18
N CYS A 232 -31.70 1.07 3.21
CA CYS A 232 -31.63 0.31 4.46
C CYS A 232 -31.77 -1.20 4.19
N LYS A 233 -32.72 -1.60 3.33
CA LYS A 233 -32.89 -3.00 2.94
C LYS A 233 -31.66 -3.52 2.20
N CYS A 234 -31.15 -2.77 1.23
CA CYS A 234 -29.95 -3.15 0.48
C CYS A 234 -28.73 -3.32 1.41
N LEU A 235 -28.55 -2.39 2.37
CA LEU A 235 -27.45 -2.46 3.34
C LEU A 235 -27.56 -3.66 4.27
N ILE A 236 -28.77 -4.08 4.65
CA ILE A 236 -28.99 -5.29 5.45
C ILE A 236 -28.60 -6.53 4.66
N VAL A 237 -29.06 -6.65 3.41
CA VAL A 237 -28.70 -7.78 2.53
C VAL A 237 -27.19 -7.85 2.33
N TYR A 238 -26.56 -6.72 2.02
CA TYR A 238 -25.12 -6.64 1.82
C TYR A 238 -24.32 -7.03 3.08
N LYS A 239 -24.72 -6.55 4.27
CA LYS A 239 -24.09 -6.98 5.53
C LYS A 239 -24.23 -8.46 5.79
N ASN A 240 -25.41 -9.04 5.50
CA ASN A 240 -25.63 -10.47 5.65
C ASN A 240 -24.76 -11.28 4.68
N MET A 241 -24.58 -10.81 3.45
CA MET A 241 -23.66 -11.42 2.48
C MET A 241 -22.21 -11.41 2.98
N ILE A 242 -21.70 -10.25 3.43
CA ILE A 242 -20.33 -10.15 3.97
C ILE A 242 -20.14 -11.06 5.18
N ASN A 243 -21.08 -11.04 6.12
CA ASN A 243 -21.00 -11.88 7.32
C ASN A 243 -21.03 -13.37 6.96
N GLY A 244 -21.83 -13.76 5.97
CA GLY A 244 -21.84 -15.11 5.43
C GLY A 244 -20.49 -15.51 4.84
N THR A 245 -19.88 -14.66 4.01
CA THR A 245 -18.55 -14.90 3.42
C THR A 245 -17.47 -14.99 4.51
N LYS A 246 -17.52 -14.14 5.53
CA LYS A 246 -16.59 -14.19 6.65
C LYS A 246 -16.68 -15.53 7.40
N ILE A 247 -17.88 -16.04 7.65
CA ILE A 247 -18.08 -17.36 8.28
C ILE A 247 -17.44 -18.46 7.43
N VAL A 248 -17.60 -18.41 6.10
CA VAL A 248 -16.98 -19.39 5.19
C VAL A 248 -15.46 -19.33 5.25
N LEU A 249 -14.86 -18.13 5.22
CA LEU A 249 -13.41 -17.96 5.32
C LEU A 249 -12.85 -18.39 6.68
N ASP A 250 -13.53 -18.05 7.78
CA ASP A 250 -13.15 -18.45 9.13
C ASP A 250 -13.22 -19.98 9.30
N ASN A 251 -14.19 -20.64 8.65
CA ASN A 251 -14.30 -22.10 8.65
C ASN A 251 -13.22 -22.76 7.77
N MET A 252 -12.90 -22.18 6.60
CA MET A 252 -11.80 -22.67 5.76
C MET A 252 -10.44 -22.55 6.47
N GLY A 253 -10.19 -21.46 7.20
CA GLY A 253 -8.98 -21.31 8.02
C GLY A 253 -8.84 -22.43 9.05
N LYS A 254 -9.93 -22.74 9.77
CA LYS A 254 -9.94 -23.86 10.74
C LYS A 254 -9.70 -25.22 10.08
N CYS A 255 -10.20 -25.44 8.87
CA CYS A 255 -9.94 -26.66 8.12
C CYS A 255 -8.46 -26.77 7.69
N LEU A 256 -7.84 -25.64 7.32
CA LEU A 256 -6.43 -25.60 6.93
C LEU A 256 -5.51 -25.85 8.13
N ASP A 257 -5.81 -25.25 9.28
CA ASP A 257 -5.05 -25.46 10.53
C ASP A 257 -5.10 -26.93 10.97
N ALA A 258 -6.28 -27.58 10.84
CA ALA A 258 -6.43 -29.00 11.13
C ALA A 258 -5.63 -29.89 10.15
N PHE A 259 -5.56 -29.52 8.88
CA PHE A 259 -4.80 -30.26 7.88
C PHE A 259 -3.28 -30.19 8.14
N VAL A 260 -2.75 -29.00 8.46
CA VAL A 260 -1.33 -28.82 8.78
C VAL A 260 -0.94 -29.59 10.06
N SER A 261 -1.83 -29.71 11.04
CA SER A 261 -1.55 -30.48 12.26
C SER A 261 -1.43 -31.99 12.05
N THR A 262 -1.81 -32.52 10.89
CA THR A 262 -1.76 -33.98 10.60
C THR A 262 -0.52 -34.42 9.82
N THR A 263 0.36 -33.50 9.40
CA THR A 263 1.51 -33.82 8.55
C THR A 263 2.82 -34.01 9.29
N ASP A 264 2.84 -33.91 10.62
CA ASP A 264 4.08 -33.85 11.41
C ASP A 264 4.44 -35.16 12.17
N GLU A 265 3.76 -36.29 11.91
CA GLU A 265 3.99 -37.54 12.68
C GLU A 265 4.62 -38.73 11.92
N ASP A 266 4.91 -38.65 10.62
CA ASP A 266 5.36 -39.82 9.83
C ASP A 266 6.79 -39.69 9.23
N GLU A 267 7.76 -39.18 10.00
CA GLU A 267 9.17 -39.19 9.56
C GLU A 267 10.16 -39.62 10.67
N SER A 268 9.97 -40.83 11.19
CA SER A 268 11.04 -41.55 11.90
C SER A 268 10.88 -43.05 11.73
N ASP A 269 11.60 -43.63 10.76
CA ASP A 269 12.20 -44.98 10.85
C ASP A 269 12.83 -45.39 9.50
N GLU A 270 13.84 -44.65 9.02
CA GLU A 270 14.80 -45.23 8.07
C GLU A 270 15.89 -45.95 8.87
N LYS A 271 15.71 -47.26 9.01
CA LYS A 271 16.69 -48.18 9.56
C LYS A 271 17.87 -48.31 8.59
N GLU A 272 19.05 -47.91 9.05
CA GLU A 272 20.34 -48.27 8.46
C GLU A 272 20.46 -49.80 8.34
N THR A 273 20.38 -50.32 7.11
CA THR A 273 20.88 -51.67 6.80
C THR A 273 22.31 -51.55 6.31
N ASN A 274 23.26 -51.83 7.20
CA ASN A 274 24.65 -52.07 6.87
C ASN A 274 24.79 -53.37 6.06
N PHE A 275 25.42 -53.28 4.89
CA PHE A 275 26.06 -54.39 4.17
C PHE A 275 27.40 -53.92 3.62
#